data_AF-A0A7K3D5J1-F1
#
_entry.id   AF-A0A7K3D5J1-F1
#
_cell.length_a   1.000
_cell.length_b   1.000
_cell.length_c   1.000
_cell.angle_alpha   90.00
_cell.angle_beta   90.00
_cell.angle_gamma   90.00
#
_symmetry.space_group_name_H-M   'P 1'
#
loop_
_entity.id
_entity.type
_entity.pdbx_description
1 polymer ?
#
loop_
_entity_poly.entity_id
_entity_poly.type
_entity_poly.pdbx_seq_one_letter_code
_entity_poly.pdbx_strand_id
1 'polypeptide(L)'
;GGHLADTGAGPGAGRAMVTADEEPGTPQGAKSPLHGRPATGAPGPPGGAAVRATTRAAIIDRAEKWVAAKVPYSMDAYWSDGYRQDCSGFVSMAWDLGGNEWTGSLDRHAVRIAKEQLQPGDILLFHNPADPEKGSHVTLFGGWTDDSHTHYVAYEQARPHARKQSTPYAYWTNANRYLAYRYKGKGVGGGTPGGPGVDDPYGTRPGEVPVPAYPGRDVFRPGRSHPAIERLGRQLVKKGFGRHYARGPGPAWSESDRRNVEAFQRAQGWRGAAADGHPGPETWRRLFR
;
A
#
# COMPACT_ATOMS: atom_id res chain seq x y z
N GLY A 1 50.81 -10.49 41.83
CA GLY A 1 50.29 -9.84 40.62
C GLY A 1 49.34 -10.81 39.97
N GLY A 2 48.08 -10.50 39.69
CA GLY A 2 47.57 -9.23 39.21
C GLY A 2 47.13 -9.46 37.77
N HIS A 3 45.86 -9.84 37.57
CA HIS A 3 45.18 -9.62 36.31
C HIS A 3 43.70 -9.31 36.60
N LEU A 4 43.29 -8.15 36.09
CA LEU A 4 41.98 -7.54 36.17
C LEU A 4 41.13 -7.95 34.95
N ALA A 5 39.85 -7.58 35.06
CA ALA A 5 38.88 -7.35 33.98
C ALA A 5 38.11 -8.62 33.53
N ASP A 6 36.81 -8.59 33.24
CA ASP A 6 35.89 -7.47 33.00
C ASP A 6 34.47 -8.00 33.24
N THR A 7 33.64 -7.24 33.95
CA THR A 7 32.21 -7.53 34.12
C THR A 7 31.42 -6.59 33.22
N GLY A 8 30.92 -7.09 32.09
CA GLY A 8 30.07 -6.29 31.22
C GLY A 8 29.54 -7.02 29.98
N ALA A 9 28.37 -7.64 30.08
CA ALA A 9 27.49 -7.85 28.93
C ALA A 9 26.03 -7.96 29.43
N GLY A 10 25.23 -6.93 29.15
CA GLY A 10 23.81 -6.89 29.47
C GLY A 10 22.98 -7.90 28.68
N PRO A 11 21.74 -8.18 29.11
CA PRO A 11 20.89 -9.14 28.43
C PRO A 11 20.43 -8.55 27.10
N GLY A 12 20.97 -9.06 26.00
CA GLY A 12 20.43 -8.84 24.67
C GLY A 12 19.00 -9.36 24.63
N ALA A 13 18.04 -8.45 24.45
CA ALA A 13 16.67 -8.80 24.16
C ALA A 13 16.62 -9.57 22.84
N GLY A 14 16.57 -10.90 22.93
CA GLY A 14 16.27 -11.76 21.81
C GLY A 14 14.89 -11.40 21.27
N ARG A 15 14.83 -10.76 20.10
CA ARG A 15 13.61 -10.70 19.30
C ARG A 15 13.34 -12.14 18.88
N ALA A 16 12.33 -12.76 19.49
CA ALA A 16 11.81 -14.04 19.05
C ALA A 16 11.44 -13.91 17.57
N MET A 17 12.19 -14.58 16.71
CA MET A 17 11.79 -14.83 15.33
C MET A 17 10.60 -15.77 15.42
N VAL A 18 9.40 -15.24 15.20
CA VAL A 18 8.22 -16.08 14.97
C VAL A 18 8.50 -16.83 13.66
N THR A 19 8.71 -18.14 13.76
CA THR A 19 8.87 -19.02 12.61
C THR A 19 7.56 -19.07 11.83
N ALA A 20 7.64 -19.25 10.52
CA ALA A 20 6.48 -19.18 9.60
C ALA A 20 5.39 -20.26 9.82
N ASP A 21 5.62 -21.22 10.72
CA ASP A 21 4.82 -22.45 10.84
C ASP A 21 3.71 -22.42 11.93
N GLU A 22 3.53 -21.34 12.69
CA GLU A 22 2.45 -21.25 13.70
C GLU A 22 1.69 -19.91 13.64
N GLU A 23 1.30 -19.45 12.45
CA GLU A 23 0.34 -18.36 12.36
C GLU A 23 -1.04 -18.85 12.86
N PRO A 24 -1.61 -18.25 13.92
CA PRO A 24 -2.92 -18.64 14.41
C PRO A 24 -3.97 -18.40 13.32
N GLY A 25 -4.84 -19.37 13.07
CA GLY A 25 -5.86 -19.24 12.03
C GLY A 25 -6.74 -18.00 12.20
N THR A 26 -7.02 -17.31 11.09
CA THR A 26 -7.81 -16.06 11.03
C THR A 26 -9.13 -16.25 10.26
N PRO A 27 -10.04 -17.13 10.74
CA PRO A 27 -11.33 -17.33 10.08
C PRO A 27 -12.13 -16.04 10.06
N GLN A 28 -12.90 -15.79 9.00
CA GLN A 28 -13.67 -14.55 8.86
C GLN A 28 -15.17 -14.73 8.59
N GLY A 29 -15.99 -13.81 9.09
CA GLY A 29 -17.44 -13.83 8.94
C GLY A 29 -17.90 -13.32 7.58
N ALA A 30 -19.16 -13.62 7.25
CA ALA A 30 -19.80 -13.10 6.05
C ALA A 30 -19.99 -11.58 6.10
N LYS A 31 -20.23 -10.98 4.93
CA LYS A 31 -20.65 -9.57 4.83
C LYS A 31 -21.95 -9.34 5.61
N SER A 32 -22.00 -8.32 6.45
CA SER A 32 -23.19 -7.96 7.23
C SER A 32 -23.29 -6.45 7.51
N PRO A 33 -24.45 -5.92 7.94
CA PRO A 33 -24.55 -4.55 8.47
C PRO A 33 -23.73 -4.35 9.75
N LEU A 34 -23.63 -3.10 10.24
CA LEU A 34 -23.10 -2.83 11.58
C LEU A 34 -24.09 -3.32 12.65
N HIS A 35 -23.57 -3.89 13.73
CA HIS A 35 -24.37 -4.35 14.86
C HIS A 35 -24.60 -3.22 15.88
N GLY A 36 -25.78 -3.15 16.49
CA GLY A 36 -26.06 -2.29 17.64
C GLY A 36 -26.11 -0.77 17.39
N ARG A 37 -25.79 -0.29 16.19
CA ARG A 37 -26.00 1.11 15.81
C ARG A 37 -27.43 1.28 15.27
N PRO A 38 -28.24 2.23 15.77
CA PRO A 38 -29.47 2.59 15.07
C PRO A 38 -29.11 3.01 13.65
N ALA A 39 -29.87 2.57 12.66
CA ALA A 39 -29.80 3.14 11.32
C ALA A 39 -30.21 4.61 11.42
N THR A 40 -29.28 5.51 11.72
CA THR A 40 -29.50 6.95 11.57
C THR A 40 -29.46 7.22 10.08
N GLY A 41 -30.62 7.04 9.46
CA GLY A 41 -30.88 7.14 8.04
C GLY A 41 -31.95 6.12 7.69
N ALA A 42 -33.07 6.60 7.13
CA ALA A 42 -34.08 5.74 6.51
C ALA A 42 -33.40 4.72 5.57
N PRO A 43 -34.02 3.56 5.28
CA PRO A 43 -33.51 2.64 4.28
C PRO A 43 -33.38 3.40 2.96
N GLY A 44 -32.16 3.79 2.60
CA GLY A 44 -31.87 4.26 1.27
C GLY A 44 -32.15 3.11 0.29
N PRO A 45 -32.49 3.41 -0.97
CA PRO A 45 -32.61 2.37 -1.99
C PRO A 45 -31.35 1.48 -2.00
N PRO A 46 -31.44 0.23 -2.49
CA PRO A 46 -30.28 -0.66 -2.61
C PRO A 46 -29.31 -0.08 -3.65
N GLY A 47 -28.47 0.84 -3.20
CA GLY A 47 -27.50 1.60 -3.96
C GLY A 47 -26.41 1.98 -2.97
N GLY A 48 -25.18 1.56 -3.25
CA GLY A 48 -24.08 1.44 -2.29
C GLY A 48 -23.97 2.62 -1.32
N ALA A 49 -23.78 2.30 -0.04
CA ALA A 49 -23.43 3.28 0.98
C ALA A 49 -22.36 4.23 0.41
N ALA A 50 -22.67 5.52 0.38
CA ALA A 50 -21.74 6.53 -0.11
C ALA A 50 -20.38 6.30 0.54
N VAL A 51 -19.31 6.23 -0.26
CA VAL A 51 -17.96 6.00 0.24
C VAL A 51 -17.67 7.06 1.30
N ARG A 52 -17.51 6.64 2.55
CA ARG A 52 -17.36 7.56 3.67
C ARG A 52 -16.04 8.31 3.55
N ALA A 53 -16.09 9.61 3.80
CA ALA A 53 -14.90 10.42 3.84
C ALA A 53 -14.07 10.05 5.07
N THR A 54 -12.80 9.78 4.87
CA THR A 54 -11.84 9.48 5.94
C THR A 54 -10.45 9.90 5.50
N THR A 55 -9.53 10.07 6.46
CA THR A 55 -8.14 10.39 6.19
C THR A 55 -7.25 9.21 6.59
N ARG A 56 -6.01 9.16 6.08
CA ARG A 56 -5.04 8.14 6.51
C ARG A 56 -4.80 8.16 8.02
N ALA A 57 -4.67 9.35 8.60
CA ALA A 57 -4.52 9.53 10.03
C ALA A 57 -5.71 8.92 10.78
N ALA A 58 -6.95 9.25 10.37
CA ALA A 58 -8.14 8.70 11.00
C ALA A 58 -8.22 7.16 10.88
N ILE A 59 -7.80 6.58 9.74
CA ILE A 59 -7.73 5.13 9.57
C ILE A 59 -6.77 4.50 10.58
N ILE A 60 -5.56 5.06 10.72
CA ILE A 60 -4.55 4.55 11.66
C ILE A 60 -5.00 4.76 13.11
N ASP A 61 -5.55 5.93 13.47
CA ASP A 61 -6.04 6.21 14.82
C ASP A 61 -7.11 5.20 15.27
N ARG A 62 -7.97 4.78 14.34
CA ARG A 62 -9.00 3.75 14.59
C ARG A 62 -8.39 2.37 14.81
N ALA A 63 -7.41 1.99 13.99
CA ALA A 63 -6.66 0.74 14.16
C ALA A 63 -5.92 0.71 15.51
N GLU A 64 -5.27 1.81 15.89
CA GLU A 64 -4.57 1.94 17.17
C GLU A 64 -5.49 1.79 18.37
N LYS A 65 -6.73 2.31 18.31
CA LYS A 65 -7.72 2.13 19.38
C LYS A 65 -8.05 0.66 19.64
N TRP A 66 -8.26 -0.14 18.60
CA TRP A 66 -8.53 -1.58 18.75
C TRP A 66 -7.30 -2.33 19.28
N VAL A 67 -6.11 -2.01 18.78
CA VAL A 67 -4.85 -2.60 19.26
C VAL A 67 -4.61 -2.27 20.74
N ALA A 68 -4.81 -1.02 21.15
CA ALA A 68 -4.65 -0.59 22.54
C ALA A 68 -5.66 -1.28 23.47
N ALA A 69 -6.90 -1.45 23.02
CA ALA A 69 -7.94 -2.17 23.76
C ALA A 69 -7.75 -3.69 23.75
N LYS A 70 -6.83 -4.23 22.93
CA LYS A 70 -6.66 -5.67 22.69
C LYS A 70 -8.00 -6.35 22.39
N VAL A 71 -8.76 -5.80 21.44
CA VAL A 71 -10.07 -6.33 21.05
C VAL A 71 -9.96 -7.83 20.74
N PRO A 72 -10.68 -8.72 21.45
CA PRO A 72 -10.56 -10.17 21.28
C PRO A 72 -10.93 -10.64 19.88
N TYR A 73 -10.31 -11.71 19.38
CA TYR A 73 -10.71 -12.31 18.12
C TYR A 73 -12.05 -13.04 18.25
N SER A 74 -13.04 -12.69 17.44
CA SER A 74 -14.30 -13.41 17.34
C SER A 74 -15.01 -13.19 16.01
N MET A 75 -15.53 -14.29 15.47
CA MET A 75 -16.38 -14.34 14.29
C MET A 75 -17.82 -13.92 14.57
N ASP A 76 -18.26 -14.17 15.80
CA ASP A 76 -19.67 -14.10 16.19
C ASP A 76 -19.96 -12.87 17.05
N ALA A 77 -18.92 -12.21 17.55
CA ALA A 77 -19.04 -11.02 18.39
C ALA A 77 -18.72 -9.74 17.62
N TYR A 78 -19.35 -8.66 18.08
CA TYR A 78 -19.18 -7.30 17.58
C TYR A 78 -18.62 -6.43 18.69
N TRP A 79 -17.67 -5.56 18.35
CA TRP A 79 -17.17 -4.58 19.29
C TRP A 79 -18.20 -3.46 19.53
N SER A 80 -17.96 -2.59 20.50
CA SER A 80 -18.91 -1.54 20.90
C SER A 80 -19.21 -0.51 19.80
N ASP A 81 -18.38 -0.45 18.76
CA ASP A 81 -18.58 0.36 17.56
C ASP A 81 -19.35 -0.36 16.43
N GLY A 82 -19.79 -1.61 16.67
CA GLY A 82 -20.65 -2.39 15.81
C GLY A 82 -19.92 -3.21 14.73
N TYR A 83 -18.59 -3.21 14.72
CA TYR A 83 -17.81 -4.01 13.78
C TYR A 83 -17.49 -5.40 14.33
N ARG A 84 -17.44 -6.39 13.43
CA ARG A 84 -17.09 -7.78 13.73
C ARG A 84 -15.61 -7.89 14.12
N GLN A 85 -15.29 -8.73 15.08
CA GLN A 85 -13.97 -8.80 15.70
C GLN A 85 -13.02 -9.80 15.01
N ASP A 86 -12.95 -9.76 13.67
CA ASP A 86 -12.07 -10.60 12.86
C ASP A 86 -11.24 -9.76 11.86
N CYS A 87 -10.46 -10.42 10.99
CA CYS A 87 -9.51 -9.73 10.11
C CYS A 87 -10.16 -8.70 9.16
N SER A 88 -11.27 -9.06 8.51
CA SER A 88 -11.96 -8.17 7.57
C SER A 88 -12.91 -7.19 8.26
N GLY A 89 -13.45 -7.53 9.43
CA GLY A 89 -14.16 -6.61 10.32
C GLY A 89 -13.25 -5.51 10.85
N PHE A 90 -12.00 -5.83 11.18
CA PHE A 90 -10.97 -4.84 11.57
C PHE A 90 -10.69 -3.82 10.47
N VAL A 91 -10.53 -4.26 9.22
CA VAL A 91 -10.33 -3.34 8.09
C VAL A 91 -11.59 -2.54 7.79
N SER A 92 -12.77 -3.16 7.87
CA SER A 92 -14.05 -2.46 7.74
C SER A 92 -14.18 -1.35 8.79
N MET A 93 -13.75 -1.63 10.01
CA MET A 93 -13.66 -0.68 11.10
C MET A 93 -12.64 0.41 10.79
N ALA A 94 -11.41 0.08 10.42
CA ALA A 94 -10.35 1.06 10.18
C ALA A 94 -10.71 2.04 9.05
N TRP A 95 -11.35 1.55 7.97
CA TRP A 95 -11.86 2.40 6.87
C TRP A 95 -13.21 3.07 7.15
N ASP A 96 -13.76 2.87 8.35
CA ASP A 96 -15.07 3.38 8.77
C ASP A 96 -16.21 3.00 7.82
N LEU A 97 -16.20 1.79 7.26
CA LEU A 97 -17.23 1.34 6.31
C LEU A 97 -18.63 1.31 6.95
N GLY A 98 -19.67 1.42 6.13
CA GLY A 98 -21.07 1.37 6.58
C GLY A 98 -21.56 -0.02 7.03
N GLY A 99 -20.70 -1.03 7.02
CA GLY A 99 -20.99 -2.40 7.39
C GLY A 99 -19.72 -3.20 7.57
N ASN A 100 -19.89 -4.47 7.87
CA ASN A 100 -18.84 -5.47 7.99
C ASN A 100 -18.65 -6.15 6.64
N GLU A 101 -17.53 -5.91 5.98
CA GLU A 101 -17.15 -6.64 4.76
C GLU A 101 -16.43 -7.94 5.10
N TRP A 102 -16.11 -8.71 4.06
CA TRP A 102 -15.26 -9.90 4.10
C TRP A 102 -14.18 -9.77 3.03
N THR A 103 -13.12 -10.57 3.06
CA THR A 103 -11.97 -10.45 2.15
C THR A 103 -12.35 -10.46 0.67
N GLY A 104 -13.40 -11.21 0.31
CA GLY A 104 -13.92 -11.29 -1.06
C GLY A 104 -14.72 -10.06 -1.54
N SER A 105 -14.91 -9.03 -0.70
CA SER A 105 -15.60 -7.79 -1.08
C SER A 105 -14.85 -6.50 -0.75
N LEU A 106 -13.74 -6.57 -0.01
CA LEU A 106 -12.95 -5.39 0.36
C LEU A 106 -12.33 -4.68 -0.86
N ASP A 107 -12.02 -5.42 -1.93
CA ASP A 107 -11.53 -4.89 -3.20
C ASP A 107 -12.53 -3.93 -3.88
N ARG A 108 -13.84 -4.09 -3.64
CA ARG A 108 -14.87 -3.19 -4.18
C ARG A 108 -14.78 -1.78 -3.58
N HIS A 109 -14.29 -1.67 -2.35
CA HIS A 109 -14.12 -0.41 -1.61
C HIS A 109 -12.77 0.26 -1.86
N ALA A 110 -11.89 -0.39 -2.61
CA ALA A 110 -10.51 0.04 -2.77
C ALA A 110 -10.05 -0.01 -4.24
N VAL A 111 -8.92 0.61 -4.52
CA VAL A 111 -8.21 0.48 -5.79
C VAL A 111 -6.92 -0.30 -5.57
N ARG A 112 -6.57 -1.18 -6.49
CA ARG A 112 -5.31 -1.92 -6.43
C ARG A 112 -4.15 -0.94 -6.65
N ILE A 113 -3.09 -1.09 -5.86
CA ILE A 113 -1.88 -0.26 -5.92
C ILE A 113 -0.63 -1.15 -5.99
N ALA A 114 0.49 -0.57 -6.41
CA ALA A 114 1.79 -1.23 -6.38
C ALA A 114 2.41 -1.15 -4.97
N LYS A 115 3.37 -2.04 -4.67
CA LYS A 115 4.12 -2.05 -3.39
C LYS A 115 4.70 -0.68 -3.06
N GLU A 116 5.27 -0.02 -4.05
CA GLU A 116 5.97 1.26 -3.90
C GLU A 116 5.02 2.42 -3.62
N GLN A 117 3.72 2.22 -3.84
CA GLN A 117 2.70 3.22 -3.56
C GLN A 117 2.15 3.07 -2.13
N LEU A 118 2.44 1.97 -1.42
CA LEU A 118 1.90 1.72 -0.09
C LEU A 118 2.16 2.90 0.85
N GLN A 119 1.09 3.31 1.52
CA GLN A 119 1.07 4.36 2.52
C GLN A 119 0.23 3.89 3.72
N PRO A 120 0.48 4.43 4.93
CA PRO A 120 -0.30 4.09 6.11
C PRO A 120 -1.81 4.19 5.87
N GLY A 121 -2.56 3.12 6.15
CA GLY A 121 -4.00 3.01 5.92
C GLY A 121 -4.41 2.27 4.64
N ASP A 122 -3.45 1.92 3.78
CA ASP A 122 -3.65 0.93 2.71
C ASP A 122 -3.71 -0.49 3.30
N ILE A 123 -4.16 -1.49 2.55
CA ILE A 123 -4.24 -2.89 3.01
C ILE A 123 -3.41 -3.83 2.13
N LEU A 124 -2.99 -4.94 2.71
CA LEU A 124 -2.52 -6.11 1.98
C LEU A 124 -3.62 -7.16 2.08
N LEU A 125 -4.25 -7.46 0.94
CA LEU A 125 -5.43 -8.32 0.86
C LEU A 125 -5.07 -9.65 0.18
N PHE A 126 -5.39 -10.75 0.86
CA PHE A 126 -5.37 -12.08 0.28
C PHE A 126 -6.73 -12.75 0.45
N HIS A 127 -7.38 -13.03 -0.69
CA HIS A 127 -8.59 -13.83 -0.74
C HIS A 127 -8.30 -15.17 -1.41
N ASN A 128 -8.69 -16.25 -0.76
CA ASN A 128 -8.57 -17.62 -1.23
C ASN A 128 -9.95 -18.18 -1.61
N PRO A 129 -10.32 -18.21 -2.89
CA PRO A 129 -11.65 -18.69 -3.31
C PRO A 129 -11.95 -20.15 -2.92
N ALA A 130 -10.91 -20.97 -2.76
CA ALA A 130 -11.05 -22.38 -2.38
C ALA A 130 -11.31 -22.59 -0.87
N ASP A 131 -10.92 -21.63 -0.04
CA ASP A 131 -11.20 -21.63 1.40
C ASP A 131 -11.34 -20.17 1.87
N PRO A 132 -12.47 -19.53 1.55
CA PRO A 132 -12.59 -18.09 1.71
C PRO A 132 -12.81 -17.68 3.16
N GLU A 133 -13.35 -18.59 3.99
CA GLU A 133 -13.58 -18.35 5.41
C GLU A 133 -12.28 -18.45 6.21
N LYS A 134 -11.53 -19.57 6.07
CA LYS A 134 -10.38 -19.88 6.93
C LYS A 134 -9.03 -19.63 6.28
N GLY A 135 -8.98 -19.67 4.95
CA GLY A 135 -7.75 -19.57 4.16
C GLY A 135 -7.49 -18.19 3.58
N SER A 136 -8.20 -17.15 4.03
CA SER A 136 -8.08 -15.78 3.55
C SER A 136 -7.74 -14.84 4.69
N HIS A 137 -7.00 -13.76 4.41
CA HIS A 137 -6.60 -12.82 5.45
C HIS A 137 -6.31 -11.44 4.87
N VAL A 138 -6.32 -10.43 5.73
CA VAL A 138 -6.05 -9.05 5.36
C VAL A 138 -5.35 -8.32 6.51
N THR A 139 -4.37 -7.50 6.17
CA THR A 139 -3.69 -6.60 7.12
C THR A 139 -3.83 -5.15 6.68
N LEU A 140 -3.80 -4.24 7.65
CA LEU A 140 -3.70 -2.81 7.41
C LEU A 140 -2.23 -2.38 7.50
N PHE A 141 -1.73 -1.78 6.44
CA PHE A 141 -0.36 -1.28 6.34
C PHE A 141 -0.19 -0.02 7.19
N GLY A 142 0.72 -0.08 8.17
CA GLY A 142 1.04 1.01 9.08
C GLY A 142 2.24 1.87 8.67
N GLY A 143 3.03 1.41 7.69
CA GLY A 143 4.29 2.04 7.30
C GLY A 143 5.43 1.02 7.19
N TRP A 144 6.40 1.30 6.32
CA TRP A 144 7.65 0.54 6.28
C TRP A 144 8.43 0.74 7.57
N THR A 145 9.13 -0.31 8.04
CA THR A 145 9.98 -0.20 9.24
C THR A 145 11.26 0.59 8.97
N ASP A 146 11.71 0.60 7.72
CA ASP A 146 12.92 1.23 7.21
C ASP A 146 12.87 1.34 5.68
N ASP A 147 13.87 1.97 5.08
CA ASP A 147 13.96 2.23 3.64
C ASP A 147 14.20 0.97 2.77
N SER A 148 14.48 -0.20 3.36
CA SER A 148 14.63 -1.45 2.61
C SER A 148 13.29 -1.94 2.05
N HIS A 149 12.17 -1.49 2.64
CA HIS A 149 10.81 -1.94 2.31
C HIS A 149 10.67 -3.48 2.32
N THR A 150 11.39 -4.14 3.22
CA THR A 150 11.30 -5.60 3.42
C THR A 150 10.31 -5.97 4.51
N HIS A 151 10.09 -5.08 5.47
CA HIS A 151 9.14 -5.25 6.58
C HIS A 151 8.29 -4.00 6.78
N TYR A 152 7.05 -4.20 7.22
CA TYR A 152 6.13 -3.13 7.55
C TYR A 152 5.48 -3.36 8.90
N VAL A 153 4.98 -2.29 9.51
CA VAL A 153 4.11 -2.40 10.68
C VAL A 153 2.72 -2.83 10.19
N ALA A 154 2.33 -4.07 10.46
CA ALA A 154 0.98 -4.57 10.20
C ALA A 154 0.09 -4.28 11.40
N TYR A 155 -1.06 -3.65 11.16
CA TYR A 155 -2.19 -3.64 12.09
C TYR A 155 -3.19 -4.71 11.64
N GLU A 156 -3.60 -5.58 12.55
CA GLU A 156 -4.49 -6.68 12.21
C GLU A 156 -5.28 -7.18 13.41
N GLN A 157 -6.42 -7.79 13.12
CA GLN A 157 -7.12 -8.66 14.04
C GLN A 157 -6.74 -10.10 13.69
N ALA A 158 -5.94 -10.70 14.56
CA ALA A 158 -5.54 -12.10 14.51
C ALA A 158 -5.71 -12.71 15.90
N ARG A 159 -5.73 -14.03 16.05
CA ARG A 159 -5.85 -14.61 17.40
C ARG A 159 -4.59 -14.28 18.22
N PRO A 160 -4.74 -13.96 19.52
CA PRO A 160 -5.99 -13.90 20.30
C PRO A 160 -6.73 -12.55 20.25
N HIS A 161 -6.11 -11.48 19.76
CA HIS A 161 -6.69 -10.13 19.76
C HIS A 161 -6.04 -9.20 18.72
N ALA A 162 -6.63 -8.01 18.52
CA ALA A 162 -6.04 -6.93 17.73
C ALA A 162 -4.58 -6.68 18.14
N ARG A 163 -3.68 -6.59 17.17
CA ARG A 163 -2.24 -6.38 17.40
C ARG A 163 -1.63 -5.47 16.35
N LYS A 164 -0.46 -4.93 16.68
CA LYS A 164 0.48 -4.39 15.69
C LYS A 164 1.82 -5.08 15.80
N GLN A 165 2.41 -5.45 14.68
CA GLN A 165 3.72 -6.13 14.65
C GLN A 165 4.50 -5.81 13.39
N SER A 166 5.82 -6.03 13.44
CA SER A 166 6.67 -5.99 12.26
C SER A 166 6.47 -7.27 11.45
N THR A 167 6.08 -7.12 10.18
CA THR A 167 5.68 -8.24 9.30
C THR A 167 6.47 -8.17 7.99
N PRO A 168 7.01 -9.29 7.49
CA PRO A 168 7.68 -9.32 6.20
C PRO A 168 6.71 -9.00 5.07
N TYR A 169 7.19 -8.31 4.04
CA TYR A 169 6.37 -8.02 2.88
C TYR A 169 6.25 -9.22 1.93
N ALA A 170 5.06 -9.60 1.44
CA ALA A 170 3.77 -8.96 1.73
C ALA A 170 3.08 -9.50 2.99
N TYR A 171 3.42 -10.73 3.38
CA TYR A 171 2.99 -11.39 4.61
C TYR A 171 3.86 -12.64 4.83
N TRP A 172 3.75 -13.34 5.96
CA TRP A 172 4.54 -14.55 6.26
C TRP A 172 4.23 -15.70 5.31
N THR A 173 2.94 -16.07 5.24
CA THR A 173 2.43 -17.16 4.40
C THR A 173 1.69 -16.58 3.20
N ASN A 174 1.69 -17.29 2.06
CA ASN A 174 1.05 -16.83 0.82
C ASN A 174 1.52 -15.45 0.32
N ALA A 175 2.74 -15.02 0.67
CA ALA A 175 3.24 -13.67 0.40
C ALA A 175 3.08 -13.20 -1.06
N ASN A 176 3.21 -14.12 -2.02
CA ASN A 176 3.05 -13.86 -3.45
C ASN A 176 1.58 -13.65 -3.91
N ARG A 177 0.61 -13.90 -3.02
CA ARG A 177 -0.84 -13.79 -3.29
C ARG A 177 -1.48 -12.59 -2.59
N TYR A 178 -0.76 -11.92 -1.69
CA TYR A 178 -1.21 -10.66 -1.12
C TYR A 178 -1.04 -9.52 -2.12
N LEU A 179 -2.12 -8.78 -2.32
CA LEU A 179 -2.16 -7.64 -3.22
C LEU A 179 -2.44 -6.37 -2.41
N ALA A 180 -1.75 -5.27 -2.76
CA ALA A 180 -1.92 -3.99 -2.09
C ALA A 180 -3.15 -3.24 -2.62
N TYR A 181 -3.96 -2.69 -1.71
CA TYR A 181 -5.15 -1.91 -2.05
C TYR A 181 -5.25 -0.63 -1.21
N ARG A 182 -5.79 0.42 -1.83
CA ARG A 182 -6.03 1.73 -1.22
C ARG A 182 -7.51 2.04 -1.16
N TYR A 183 -8.01 2.44 0.00
CA TYR A 183 -9.40 2.85 0.18
C TYR A 183 -9.79 3.99 -0.77
N LYS A 184 -11.00 3.93 -1.35
CA LYS A 184 -11.56 4.95 -2.26
C LYS A 184 -12.12 6.19 -1.54
N GLY A 185 -12.05 6.25 -0.21
CA GLY A 185 -12.60 7.35 0.60
C GLY A 185 -12.08 8.73 0.22
N LYS A 186 -12.99 9.70 0.15
CA LYS A 186 -12.63 11.12 0.00
C LYS A 186 -11.75 11.52 1.19
N GLY A 187 -10.55 12.03 0.94
CA GLY A 187 -9.57 12.40 1.99
C GLY A 187 -8.41 11.40 2.20
N VAL A 188 -8.45 10.21 1.61
CA VAL A 188 -7.32 9.24 1.65
C VAL A 188 -6.29 9.51 0.55
N GLY A 189 -6.68 10.22 -0.52
CA GLY A 189 -5.80 10.76 -1.55
C GLY A 189 -5.24 12.11 -1.13
N GLY A 190 -4.11 12.12 -0.42
CA GLY A 190 -3.39 13.34 -0.06
C GLY A 190 -2.32 13.69 -1.09
N GLY A 191 -2.54 14.78 -1.82
CA GLY A 191 -1.58 15.46 -2.68
C GLY A 191 -2.15 16.81 -3.12
N THR A 192 -2.17 17.77 -2.19
CA THR A 192 -2.40 19.23 -2.28
C THR A 192 -3.72 19.76 -2.91
N PRO A 193 -4.44 20.69 -2.26
CA PRO A 193 -5.54 21.43 -2.89
C PRO A 193 -4.99 22.55 -3.79
N GLY A 194 -5.29 22.51 -5.09
CA GLY A 194 -5.04 23.63 -6.00
C GLY A 194 -4.92 23.24 -7.47
N GLY A 195 -6.01 23.38 -8.23
CA GLY A 195 -6.04 23.36 -9.70
C GLY A 195 -7.38 22.88 -10.24
N PRO A 196 -8.07 23.63 -11.13
CA PRO A 196 -9.38 23.26 -11.64
C PRO A 196 -9.29 22.00 -12.50
N GLY A 197 -10.30 21.14 -12.35
CA GLY A 197 -10.41 19.88 -13.05
C GLY A 197 -10.23 20.03 -14.56
N VAL A 198 -9.42 19.16 -15.13
CA VAL A 198 -9.60 18.72 -16.51
C VAL A 198 -10.15 17.30 -16.42
N ASP A 199 -11.37 17.15 -16.89
CA ASP A 199 -12.03 15.87 -17.07
C ASP A 199 -11.12 14.96 -17.90
N ASP A 200 -10.72 13.80 -17.37
CA ASP A 200 -10.06 12.76 -18.19
C ASP A 200 -11.16 11.86 -18.78
N PRO A 201 -11.47 11.94 -20.10
CA PRO A 201 -12.60 11.27 -20.69
C PRO A 201 -12.33 9.81 -21.09
N TYR A 202 -11.19 9.20 -20.76
CA TYR A 202 -10.83 7.89 -21.31
C TYR A 202 -10.57 6.81 -20.24
N GLY A 203 -11.67 6.17 -19.83
CA GLY A 203 -11.67 4.95 -19.02
C GLY A 203 -10.81 3.83 -19.64
N THR A 204 -9.96 3.22 -18.83
CA THR A 204 -9.10 2.10 -19.23
C THR A 204 -9.69 0.76 -18.74
N ARG A 205 -9.68 -0.24 -19.63
CA ARG A 205 -10.22 -1.60 -19.43
C ARG A 205 -9.33 -2.45 -18.49
N PRO A 206 -9.87 -3.51 -17.85
CA PRO A 206 -9.13 -4.32 -16.89
C PRO A 206 -8.07 -5.20 -17.57
N GLY A 207 -6.80 -5.11 -17.16
CA GLY A 207 -5.75 -6.07 -17.56
C GLY A 207 -4.30 -5.58 -17.55
N GLU A 208 -4.03 -4.27 -17.56
CA GLU A 208 -2.65 -3.75 -17.55
C GLU A 208 -2.18 -3.32 -16.16
N VAL A 209 -0.93 -3.66 -15.84
CA VAL A 209 -0.24 -3.23 -14.61
C VAL A 209 -0.21 -1.70 -14.60
N PRO A 210 -0.70 -1.00 -13.55
CA PRO A 210 -0.78 0.45 -13.58
C PRO A 210 0.62 1.06 -13.69
N VAL A 211 0.85 1.80 -14.78
CA VAL A 211 2.01 2.68 -14.92
C VAL A 211 1.99 3.67 -13.75
N PRO A 212 3.10 3.85 -13.00
CA PRO A 212 3.16 4.86 -11.94
C PRO A 212 2.75 6.24 -12.46
N ALA A 213 2.13 7.06 -11.62
CA ALA A 213 1.79 8.43 -11.99
C ALA A 213 3.06 9.22 -12.38
N TYR A 214 2.94 10.00 -13.44
CA TYR A 214 4.02 10.88 -13.91
C TYR A 214 4.24 12.00 -12.88
N PRO A 215 5.47 12.22 -12.38
CA PRO A 215 5.73 13.14 -11.27
C PRO A 215 5.76 14.62 -11.68
N GLY A 216 5.45 14.93 -12.93
CA GLY A 216 5.55 16.28 -13.50
C GLY A 216 6.90 16.56 -14.14
N ARG A 217 6.90 17.40 -15.17
CA ARG A 217 8.10 17.74 -15.96
C ARG A 217 9.19 18.43 -15.16
N ASP A 218 8.80 19.18 -14.13
CA ASP A 218 9.73 20.03 -13.38
C ASP A 218 10.66 19.22 -12.47
N VAL A 219 10.37 17.93 -12.29
CA VAL A 219 11.28 16.97 -11.66
C VAL A 219 12.52 16.71 -12.54
N PHE A 220 12.37 16.67 -13.87
CA PHE A 220 13.42 16.26 -14.80
C PHE A 220 14.14 17.46 -15.39
N ARG A 221 14.66 18.34 -14.53
CA ARG A 221 15.39 19.56 -14.90
C ARG A 221 16.77 19.61 -14.24
N PRO A 222 17.76 20.29 -14.86
CA PRO A 222 19.07 20.51 -14.24
C PRO A 222 18.98 21.05 -12.81
N GLY A 223 19.82 20.52 -11.92
CA GLY A 223 19.87 20.93 -10.50
C GLY A 223 18.75 20.34 -9.63
N ARG A 224 17.85 19.51 -10.17
CA ARG A 224 16.82 18.82 -9.37
C ARG A 224 17.32 17.47 -8.88
N SER A 225 16.93 17.13 -7.67
CA SER A 225 17.06 15.77 -7.12
C SER A 225 15.68 15.28 -6.68
N HIS A 226 15.32 14.08 -7.09
CA HIS A 226 14.02 13.48 -6.83
C HIS A 226 14.07 11.96 -7.05
N PRO A 227 13.42 11.14 -6.21
CA PRO A 227 13.42 9.68 -6.37
C PRO A 227 12.92 9.17 -7.73
N ALA A 228 12.03 9.95 -8.38
CA ALA A 228 11.53 9.60 -9.69
C ALA A 228 12.58 9.68 -10.82
N ILE A 229 13.65 10.47 -10.65
CA ILE A 229 14.77 10.53 -11.59
C ILE A 229 15.54 9.21 -11.56
N GLU A 230 15.89 8.73 -10.36
CA GLU A 230 16.55 7.45 -10.21
C GLU A 230 15.66 6.31 -10.74
N ARG A 231 14.37 6.36 -10.46
CA ARG A 231 13.39 5.37 -10.94
C ARG A 231 13.29 5.35 -12.46
N LEU A 232 13.26 6.52 -13.09
CA LEU A 232 13.35 6.67 -14.54
C LEU A 232 14.63 6.05 -15.08
N GLY A 233 15.78 6.41 -14.46
CA GLY A 233 17.09 5.90 -14.85
C GLY A 233 17.20 4.39 -14.77
N ARG A 234 16.63 3.76 -13.73
CA ARG A 234 16.56 2.30 -13.61
C ARG A 234 15.70 1.66 -14.71
N GLN A 235 14.57 2.26 -15.09
CA GLN A 235 13.76 1.75 -16.21
C GLN A 235 14.48 1.88 -17.55
N LEU A 236 15.21 2.98 -17.74
CA LEU A 236 16.06 3.17 -18.92
C LEU A 236 17.10 2.05 -19.00
N VAL A 237 17.84 1.78 -17.92
CA VAL A 237 18.80 0.66 -17.87
C VAL A 237 18.10 -0.67 -18.16
N LYS A 238 16.97 -0.96 -17.51
CA LYS A 238 16.21 -2.21 -17.70
C LYS A 238 15.79 -2.43 -19.16
N LYS A 239 15.41 -1.36 -19.86
CA LYS A 239 15.02 -1.42 -21.28
C LYS A 239 16.20 -1.28 -22.25
N GLY A 240 17.44 -1.29 -21.76
CA GLY A 240 18.66 -1.26 -22.58
C GLY A 240 19.20 0.15 -22.92
N PHE A 241 18.63 1.20 -22.32
CA PHE A 241 18.96 2.61 -22.55
C PHE A 241 19.84 3.20 -21.45
N GLY A 242 20.75 2.41 -20.88
CA GLY A 242 21.64 2.84 -19.78
C GLY A 242 23.01 3.37 -20.18
N ARG A 243 23.34 3.39 -21.48
CA ARG A 243 24.72 3.54 -22.00
C ARG A 243 25.46 4.80 -21.55
N HIS A 244 24.75 5.86 -21.17
CA HIS A 244 25.38 7.11 -20.75
C HIS A 244 25.64 7.20 -19.24
N TYR A 245 25.26 6.18 -18.45
CA TYR A 245 25.62 6.10 -17.04
C TYR A 245 27.00 5.50 -16.85
N ALA A 246 27.92 6.26 -16.25
CA ALA A 246 29.24 5.75 -15.87
C ALA A 246 29.22 4.93 -14.56
N ARG A 247 28.37 5.32 -13.60
CA ARG A 247 28.24 4.70 -12.28
C ARG A 247 26.83 4.16 -11.98
N GLY A 248 25.92 4.26 -12.95
CA GLY A 248 24.50 3.97 -12.78
C GLY A 248 23.66 5.24 -12.54
N PRO A 249 22.32 5.10 -12.57
CA PRO A 249 21.38 6.19 -12.32
C PRO A 249 21.38 6.59 -10.84
N GLY A 250 21.12 7.87 -10.58
CA GLY A 250 20.98 8.42 -9.22
C GLY A 250 19.79 9.37 -9.12
N PRO A 251 19.49 9.90 -7.93
CA PRO A 251 18.32 10.76 -7.72
C PRO A 251 18.48 12.17 -8.29
N ALA A 252 19.70 12.61 -8.60
CA ALA A 252 19.98 13.91 -9.19
C ALA A 252 19.90 13.86 -10.72
N TRP A 253 19.14 14.78 -11.33
CA TRP A 253 19.02 14.88 -12.78
C TRP A 253 20.36 15.31 -13.38
N SER A 254 20.84 14.51 -14.32
CA SER A 254 22.12 14.69 -14.98
C SER A 254 21.99 14.66 -16.50
N GLU A 255 23.05 15.09 -17.19
CA GLU A 255 23.16 14.95 -18.64
C GLU A 255 23.14 13.47 -19.09
N SER A 256 23.55 12.54 -18.23
CA SER A 256 23.44 11.10 -18.50
C SER A 256 21.97 10.67 -18.58
N ASP A 257 21.11 11.16 -17.68
CA ASP A 257 19.66 10.89 -17.72
C ASP A 257 19.05 11.45 -19.01
N ARG A 258 19.33 12.72 -19.33
CA ARG A 258 18.81 13.39 -20.52
C ARG A 258 19.15 12.63 -21.80
N ARG A 259 20.42 12.24 -21.96
CA ARG A 259 20.89 11.50 -23.16
C ARG A 259 20.30 10.09 -23.24
N ASN A 260 20.14 9.40 -22.11
CA ASN A 260 19.51 8.09 -22.07
C ASN A 260 18.01 8.18 -22.41
N VAL A 261 17.30 9.20 -21.92
CA VAL A 261 15.90 9.49 -22.32
C VAL A 261 15.81 9.79 -23.80
N GLU A 262 16.70 10.63 -24.33
CA GLU A 262 16.74 11.00 -25.74
C GLU A 262 16.93 9.77 -26.65
N ALA A 263 17.82 8.85 -26.25
CA ALA A 263 18.03 7.59 -26.94
C ALA A 263 16.78 6.70 -26.90
N PHE A 264 16.11 6.61 -25.74
CA PHE A 264 14.85 5.88 -25.61
C PHE A 264 13.76 6.48 -26.52
N GLN A 265 13.57 7.79 -26.49
CA GLN A 265 12.60 8.51 -27.31
C GLN A 265 12.85 8.28 -28.81
N ARG A 266 14.10 8.35 -29.27
CA ARG A 266 14.45 8.03 -30.66
C ARG A 266 14.14 6.60 -31.05
N ALA A 267 14.36 5.64 -30.14
CA ALA A 267 14.01 4.23 -30.34
C ALA A 267 12.50 3.99 -30.38
N GLN A 268 11.69 4.89 -29.81
CA GLN A 268 10.23 4.91 -29.98
C GLN A 268 9.79 5.48 -31.34
N GLY A 269 10.72 5.87 -32.21
CA GLY A 269 10.46 6.49 -33.51
C GLY A 269 10.35 8.02 -33.47
N TRP A 270 10.55 8.66 -32.31
CA TRP A 270 10.41 10.11 -32.18
C TRP A 270 11.59 10.85 -32.84
N ARG A 271 11.33 12.08 -33.31
CA ARG A 271 12.27 12.94 -34.06
C ARG A 271 12.09 14.40 -33.66
N GLY A 272 13.13 15.22 -33.89
CA GLY A 272 13.11 16.65 -33.59
C GLY A 272 12.76 16.94 -32.13
N ALA A 273 11.89 17.92 -31.90
CA ALA A 273 11.48 18.35 -30.56
C ALA A 273 10.77 17.26 -29.73
N ALA A 274 10.27 16.19 -30.36
CA ALA A 274 9.67 15.06 -29.63
C ALA A 274 10.73 14.14 -29.01
N ALA A 275 12.00 14.21 -29.43
CA ALA A 275 13.11 13.44 -28.86
C ALA A 275 14.15 14.39 -28.24
N ASP A 276 13.71 15.21 -27.28
CA ASP A 276 14.47 16.27 -26.62
C ASP A 276 15.22 15.82 -25.36
N GLY A 277 15.08 14.55 -24.98
CA GLY A 277 15.68 13.98 -23.78
C GLY A 277 15.03 14.38 -22.46
N HIS A 278 13.86 15.03 -22.49
CA HIS A 278 13.09 15.36 -21.30
C HIS A 278 11.83 14.49 -21.24
N PRO A 279 11.66 13.66 -20.20
CA PRO A 279 10.57 12.69 -20.18
C PRO A 279 9.25 13.40 -19.91
N GLY A 280 8.32 13.33 -20.87
CA GLY A 280 6.91 13.71 -20.69
C GLY A 280 6.04 12.54 -20.20
N PRO A 281 4.73 12.75 -19.99
CA PRO A 281 3.80 11.68 -19.59
C PRO A 281 3.84 10.45 -20.51
N GLU A 282 4.01 10.68 -21.81
CA GLU A 282 4.14 9.62 -22.82
C GLU A 282 5.42 8.80 -22.62
N THR A 283 6.56 9.47 -22.43
CA THR A 283 7.86 8.82 -22.18
C THR A 283 7.78 7.98 -20.92
N TRP A 284 7.20 8.55 -19.86
CA TRP A 284 6.98 7.88 -18.59
C TRP A 284 6.08 6.65 -18.76
N ARG A 285 4.97 6.76 -19.49
CA ARG A 285 4.09 5.62 -19.73
C ARG A 285 4.79 4.45 -20.41
N ARG A 286 5.57 4.72 -21.46
CA ARG A 286 6.29 3.67 -22.19
C ARG A 286 7.47 3.07 -21.42
N LEU A 287 8.11 3.86 -20.56
CA LEU A 287 9.19 3.36 -19.69
C LEU A 287 8.67 2.45 -18.59
N PHE A 288 7.42 2.61 -18.17
CA PHE A 288 6.85 1.89 -17.04
C PHE A 288 5.73 0.91 -17.41
N ARG A 289 5.53 0.67 -18.70
CA ARG A 289 4.75 -0.43 -19.25
C ARG A 289 5.61 -1.70 -19.37
#